data_AF-A0A2J6J8L9-F1
#
_entry.id   AF-A0A2J6J8L9-F1
#
_cell.length_a   1.000
_cell.length_b   1.000
_cell.length_c   1.000
_cell.angle_alpha   90.00
_cell.angle_beta   90.00
_cell.angle_gamma   90.00
#
_symmetry.space_group_name_H-M   'P 1'
#
loop_
_entity.id
_entity.type
_entity.pdbx_description
1 polymer ?
#
loop_
_entity_poly.entity_id
_entity_poly.type
_entity_poly.pdbx_seq_one_letter_code
_entity_poly.pdbx_strand_id
1 'polypeptide(L)'
;MNKNDQEQTPSTSEKLWKATRHTFSAATFKANQYKQVVQKKIDLGAVHRKIDHLHSELGKQIDDCRAAGHSQILERDDVVQILHKLDSLKKAAALLEEEIESIRTELPPEDQDSAEQAEDIEPETETETDEQKRTDRESE
;
A
#
# COMPACT_ATOMS: atom_id res chain seq x y z
N MET A 1 -32.08 27.14 -36.28
CA MET A 1 -32.60 26.02 -35.45
C MET A 1 -31.42 25.53 -34.61
N ASN A 2 -31.05 26.27 -33.57
CA ASN A 2 -29.91 25.94 -32.72
C ASN A 2 -30.44 25.19 -31.51
N LYS A 3 -30.13 23.89 -31.42
CA LYS A 3 -30.33 23.13 -30.19
C LYS A 3 -29.16 23.49 -29.28
N ASN A 4 -29.47 24.12 -28.16
CA ASN A 4 -28.53 24.32 -27.06
C ASN A 4 -28.16 22.95 -26.48
N ASP A 5 -26.88 22.60 -26.56
CA ASP A 5 -26.28 21.60 -25.68
C ASP A 5 -26.16 22.25 -24.30
N GLN A 6 -27.17 21.98 -23.47
CA GLN A 6 -27.16 22.35 -22.06
C GLN A 6 -26.38 21.26 -21.33
N GLU A 7 -25.06 21.38 -21.27
CA GLU A 7 -24.24 20.64 -20.32
C GLU A 7 -24.74 21.00 -18.91
N GLN A 8 -25.48 20.07 -18.30
CA GLN A 8 -25.90 20.18 -16.90
C GLN A 8 -24.67 20.05 -16.03
N THR A 9 -24.11 21.19 -15.61
CA THR A 9 -23.04 21.21 -14.61
C THR A 9 -23.57 20.57 -13.31
N PRO A 10 -22.87 19.57 -12.73
CA PRO A 10 -23.35 18.89 -11.55
C PRO A 10 -23.52 19.87 -10.40
N SER A 11 -24.65 19.77 -9.69
CA SER A 11 -24.96 20.64 -8.55
C SER A 11 -23.87 20.53 -7.48
N THR A 12 -23.59 21.62 -6.75
CA THR A 12 -22.64 21.63 -5.62
C THR A 12 -22.91 20.49 -4.62
N SER A 13 -24.18 20.12 -4.42
CA SER A 13 -24.57 18.98 -3.57
C SER A 13 -24.14 17.62 -4.14
N GLU A 14 -24.18 17.43 -5.46
CA GLU A 14 -23.74 16.21 -6.14
C GLU A 14 -22.22 16.09 -6.13
N LYS A 15 -21.51 17.22 -6.29
CA LYS A 15 -20.04 17.29 -6.15
C LYS A 15 -19.61 16.88 -4.74
N LEU A 16 -20.29 17.39 -3.70
CA LEU A 16 -20.01 17.02 -2.30
C LEU A 16 -20.33 15.54 -2.02
N TRP A 17 -21.41 15.00 -2.60
CA TRP A 17 -21.77 13.58 -2.42
C TRP A 17 -20.79 12.64 -3.11
N LYS A 18 -20.34 12.98 -4.32
CA LYS A 18 -19.29 12.26 -5.05
C LYS A 18 -17.96 12.30 -4.28
N ALA A 19 -17.52 13.47 -3.81
CA ALA A 19 -16.29 13.61 -3.02
C ALA A 19 -16.33 12.80 -1.71
N THR A 20 -17.47 12.80 -1.02
CA THR A 20 -17.66 12.02 0.21
C THR A 20 -17.65 10.51 -0.07
N ARG A 21 -18.35 10.06 -1.12
CA ARG A 21 -18.35 8.66 -1.57
C ARG A 21 -16.95 8.18 -1.93
N HIS A 22 -16.21 8.98 -2.69
CA HIS A 22 -14.84 8.68 -3.10
C HIS A 22 -13.89 8.61 -1.90
N THR A 23 -14.00 9.55 -0.96
CA THR A 23 -13.20 9.52 0.28
C THR A 23 -13.52 8.28 1.11
N PHE A 24 -14.80 7.90 1.19
CA PHE A 24 -15.23 6.69 1.90
C PHE A 24 -14.74 5.39 1.24
N SER A 25 -14.83 5.28 -0.09
CA SER A 25 -14.34 4.10 -0.83
C SER A 25 -12.82 3.98 -0.71
N ALA A 26 -12.10 5.08 -0.87
CA ALA A 26 -10.64 5.13 -0.70
C ALA A 26 -10.20 4.79 0.72
N ALA A 27 -10.88 5.33 1.75
CA ALA A 27 -10.58 5.01 3.15
C ALA A 27 -10.84 3.53 3.47
N THR A 28 -11.95 2.98 2.99
CA THR A 28 -12.29 1.55 3.17
C THR A 28 -11.27 0.65 2.47
N PHE A 29 -10.86 1.02 1.25
CA PHE A 29 -9.83 0.32 0.50
C PHE A 29 -8.49 0.33 1.24
N LYS A 30 -8.03 1.48 1.71
CA LYS A 30 -6.78 1.61 2.47
C LYS A 30 -6.81 0.83 3.79
N ALA A 31 -7.95 0.80 4.48
CA ALA A 31 -8.11 -0.03 5.68
C ALA A 31 -7.99 -1.53 5.37
N ASN A 32 -8.59 -1.99 4.26
CA ASN A 32 -8.47 -3.37 3.81
C ASN A 32 -7.04 -3.73 3.38
N GLN A 33 -6.34 -2.85 2.67
CA GLN A 33 -4.93 -3.04 2.32
C GLN A 33 -4.06 -3.19 3.58
N TYR A 34 -4.24 -2.28 4.55
CA TYR A 34 -3.49 -2.35 5.80
C TYR A 34 -3.70 -3.68 6.52
N LYS A 35 -4.96 -4.13 6.64
CA LYS A 35 -5.30 -5.42 7.25
C LYS A 35 -4.59 -6.58 6.56
N GLN A 36 -4.62 -6.62 5.22
CA GLN A 36 -3.99 -7.67 4.44
C GLN A 36 -2.46 -7.67 4.60
N VAL A 37 -1.83 -6.50 4.54
CA VAL A 37 -0.38 -6.34 4.74
C VAL A 37 0.04 -6.81 6.13
N VAL A 38 -0.70 -6.43 7.17
CA VAL A 38 -0.40 -6.85 8.54
C VAL A 38 -0.52 -8.36 8.68
N GLN A 39 -1.59 -8.97 8.16
CA GLN A 39 -1.79 -10.41 8.23
C GLN A 39 -0.64 -11.15 7.52
N LYS A 40 -0.28 -10.74 6.30
CA LYS A 40 0.83 -11.36 5.56
C LYS A 40 2.18 -11.16 6.26
N LYS A 41 2.40 -10.03 6.92
CA LYS A 41 3.61 -9.81 7.75
C LYS A 41 3.67 -10.75 8.96
N ILE A 42 2.54 -11.03 9.59
CA ILE A 42 2.46 -12.01 10.68
C ILE A 42 2.83 -13.39 10.15
N ASP A 43 2.29 -13.76 8.98
CA ASP A 43 2.57 -15.04 8.33
C ASP A 43 4.05 -15.15 7.93
N LEU A 44 4.62 -14.10 7.35
CA LEU A 44 6.05 -14.02 7.02
C LEU A 44 6.92 -14.18 8.27
N GLY A 45 6.57 -13.49 9.36
CA GLY A 45 7.26 -13.65 10.65
C GLY A 45 7.17 -15.07 11.21
N ALA A 46 6.05 -15.77 10.99
CA ALA A 46 5.92 -17.17 11.37
C ALA A 46 6.79 -18.09 10.49
N VAL A 47 6.91 -17.80 9.19
CA VAL A 47 7.83 -18.52 8.28
C VAL A 47 9.29 -18.33 8.70
N HIS A 48 9.72 -17.10 9.00
CA HIS A 48 11.09 -16.85 9.49
C HIS A 48 11.40 -17.62 10.78
N ARG A 49 10.49 -17.63 11.75
CA ARG A 49 10.68 -18.44 12.97
C ARG A 49 10.83 -19.93 12.68
N LYS A 50 10.09 -20.46 11.69
CA LYS A 50 10.24 -21.87 11.27
C LYS A 50 11.59 -22.13 10.61
N ILE A 51 12.08 -21.19 9.80
CA ILE A 51 13.41 -21.25 9.18
C ILE A 51 14.50 -21.29 10.27
N ASP A 52 14.44 -20.40 11.26
CA ASP A 52 15.40 -20.36 12.37
C ASP A 52 15.40 -21.66 13.18
N HIS A 53 14.21 -22.21 13.44
CA HIS A 53 14.05 -23.49 14.12
C HIS A 53 14.70 -24.63 13.32
N LEU A 54 14.42 -24.74 12.02
CA LEU A 54 15.01 -25.77 11.17
C LEU A 54 16.52 -25.62 11.01
N HIS A 55 17.06 -24.40 11.00
CA HIS A 55 18.50 -24.17 11.02
C HIS A 55 19.14 -24.70 12.32
N SER A 56 18.47 -24.47 13.46
CA SER A 56 18.92 -25.00 14.75
C SER A 56 18.85 -26.53 14.79
N GLU A 57 17.78 -27.11 14.26
CA GLU A 57 17.60 -28.57 14.16
C GLU A 57 18.64 -29.21 13.23
N LEU A 58 18.90 -28.59 12.07
CA LEU A 58 19.93 -29.03 11.13
C LEU A 58 21.31 -29.02 11.78
N GLY A 59 21.66 -27.94 12.49
CA GLY A 59 22.92 -27.83 13.21
C GLY A 59 23.08 -28.96 14.22
N LYS A 60 22.04 -29.20 15.02
CA LYS A 60 22.02 -30.31 15.98
C LYS A 60 22.19 -31.68 15.31
N GLN A 61 21.47 -31.95 14.22
CA GLN A 61 21.62 -33.22 13.48
C GLN A 61 23.05 -33.42 12.95
N ILE A 62 23.66 -32.35 12.43
CA ILE A 62 25.04 -32.40 11.95
C ILE A 62 26.00 -32.70 13.11
N ASP A 63 25.82 -32.04 14.24
CA ASP A 63 26.65 -32.25 15.44
C ASP A 63 26.50 -33.67 15.98
N ASP A 64 25.26 -34.18 16.09
CA ASP A 64 24.97 -35.54 16.52
C ASP A 64 25.61 -36.57 15.57
N CYS A 65 25.52 -36.35 14.25
CA CYS A 65 26.15 -37.22 13.26
C CYS A 65 27.68 -37.19 13.34
N ARG A 66 28.28 -36.02 13.59
CA ARG A 66 29.72 -35.89 13.80
C ARG A 66 30.17 -36.62 15.06
N ALA A 67 29.43 -36.47 16.16
CA ALA A 67 29.72 -37.15 17.42
C ALA A 67 29.62 -38.68 17.30
N ALA A 68 28.69 -39.17 16.47
CA ALA A 68 28.55 -40.59 16.15
C ALA A 68 29.61 -41.13 15.17
N GLY A 69 30.50 -40.27 14.63
CA GLY A 69 31.56 -40.65 13.70
C GLY A 69 31.07 -40.96 12.28
N HIS A 70 29.87 -40.48 11.90
CA HIS A 70 29.34 -40.69 10.56
C HIS A 70 30.11 -39.87 9.52
N SER A 71 30.59 -40.54 8.46
CA SER A 71 31.01 -39.91 7.21
C SER A 71 29.79 -39.67 6.32
N GLN A 72 29.82 -38.64 5.46
CA GLN A 72 28.74 -38.28 4.52
C GLN A 72 27.43 -37.79 5.17
N ILE A 73 27.55 -36.93 6.19
CA ILE A 73 26.41 -36.37 6.94
C ILE A 73 25.38 -35.68 6.04
N LEU A 74 25.82 -35.01 4.97
CA LEU A 74 24.94 -34.26 4.06
C LEU A 74 24.13 -35.15 3.11
N GLU A 75 24.53 -36.41 2.93
CA GLU A 75 23.81 -37.36 2.08
C GLU A 75 22.73 -38.12 2.86
N ARG A 76 22.67 -37.93 4.18
CA ARG A 76 21.68 -38.59 5.01
C ARG A 76 20.29 -38.04 4.77
N ASP A 77 19.32 -38.94 4.74
CA ASP A 77 17.95 -38.63 4.37
C ASP A 77 17.29 -37.60 5.32
N ASP A 78 17.61 -37.68 6.62
CA ASP A 78 17.16 -36.74 7.63
C ASP A 78 17.63 -35.30 7.35
N VAL A 79 18.91 -35.13 7.08
CA VAL A 79 19.55 -33.86 6.73
C VAL A 79 18.99 -33.32 5.41
N VAL A 80 18.89 -34.17 4.39
CA VAL A 80 18.33 -33.81 3.06
C VAL A 80 16.89 -33.33 3.19
N GLN A 81 16.06 -33.99 4.00
CA GLN A 81 14.68 -33.57 4.24
C GLN A 81 14.60 -32.19 4.92
N ILE A 82 15.48 -31.90 5.88
CA ILE A 82 15.50 -30.57 6.51
C ILE A 82 15.91 -29.50 5.50
N LEU A 83 16.92 -29.77 4.67
CA LEU A 83 17.35 -28.85 3.61
C LEU A 83 16.22 -28.56 2.61
N HIS A 84 15.50 -29.58 2.16
CA HIS A 84 14.34 -29.39 1.28
C HIS A 84 13.23 -28.55 1.94
N LYS A 85 12.94 -28.77 3.22
CA LYS A 85 11.98 -27.94 3.97
C LYS A 85 12.45 -26.50 4.07
N LEU A 86 13.73 -26.26 4.35
CA LEU A 86 14.32 -24.92 4.38
C LEU A 86 14.17 -24.21 3.04
N ASP A 87 14.46 -24.89 1.93
CA ASP A 87 14.31 -24.31 0.59
C ASP A 87 12.86 -23.97 0.27
N SER A 88 11.92 -24.83 0.65
CA SER A 88 10.48 -24.56 0.49
C SER A 88 10.05 -23.34 1.30
N LEU A 89 10.49 -23.22 2.56
CA LEU A 89 10.15 -22.08 3.41
C LEU A 89 10.78 -20.77 2.91
N LYS A 90 12.02 -20.80 2.40
CA LYS A 90 12.66 -19.62 1.80
C LYS A 90 11.90 -19.13 0.57
N LYS A 91 11.42 -20.05 -0.28
CA LYS A 91 10.55 -19.70 -1.41
C LYS A 91 9.23 -19.11 -0.93
N ALA A 92 8.61 -19.69 0.09
CA ALA A 92 7.37 -19.17 0.67
C ALA A 92 7.56 -17.77 1.28
N ALA A 93 8.69 -17.50 1.94
CA ALA A 93 9.02 -16.18 2.46
C ALA A 93 9.15 -15.15 1.34
N ALA A 94 9.87 -15.47 0.26
CA ALA A 94 10.02 -14.58 -0.90
C ALA A 94 8.67 -14.25 -1.56
N LEU A 95 7.80 -15.25 -1.71
CA LEU A 95 6.44 -15.04 -2.23
C LEU A 95 5.61 -14.11 -1.32
N LEU A 96 5.67 -14.31 0.00
CA LEU A 96 4.96 -13.44 0.95
C LEU A 96 5.48 -12.00 0.89
N GLU A 97 6.79 -11.80 0.73
CA GLU A 97 7.39 -10.48 0.55
C GLU A 97 6.90 -9.80 -0.74
N GLU A 98 6.88 -10.52 -1.85
CA GLU A 98 6.35 -10.04 -3.14
C GLU A 98 4.86 -9.68 -3.02
N GLU A 99 4.05 -10.53 -2.40
CA GLU A 99 2.62 -10.27 -2.19
C GLU A 99 2.38 -9.06 -1.28
N ILE A 100 3.21 -8.87 -0.23
CA ILE A 100 3.13 -7.69 0.63
C ILE A 100 3.42 -6.42 -0.17
N GLU A 101 4.42 -6.43 -1.04
CA GLU A 101 4.77 -5.27 -1.87
C GLU A 101 3.71 -4.99 -2.94
N SER A 102 3.14 -6.03 -3.55
CA SER A 102 2.02 -5.92 -4.48
C SER A 102 0.80 -5.23 -3.83
N ILE A 103 0.39 -5.67 -2.63
CA ILE A 103 -0.75 -5.05 -1.92
C ILE A 103 -0.44 -3.61 -1.48
N ARG A 104 0.82 -3.30 -1.16
CA ARG A 104 1.24 -1.94 -0.78
C ARG A 104 1.18 -0.96 -1.94
N THR A 105 1.52 -1.43 -3.13
CA THR A 105 1.58 -0.62 -4.36
C THR A 105 0.25 -0.59 -5.12
N GLU A 106 -0.69 -1.46 -4.76
CA GLU A 106 -2.04 -1.47 -5.32
C GLU A 106 -2.74 -0.12 -5.06
N LEU A 107 -3.23 0.50 -6.14
CA LEU A 107 -3.96 1.76 -6.10
C LEU A 107 -5.45 1.51 -5.80
N PRO A 108 -6.15 2.45 -5.13
CA PRO A 108 -7.61 2.37 -5.01
C PRO A 108 -8.24 2.23 -6.39
N PRO A 109 -9.32 1.43 -6.55
CA PRO A 109 -10.02 1.36 -7.82
C PRO A 109 -10.50 2.77 -8.20
N GLU A 110 -10.01 3.27 -9.34
CA GLU A 110 -10.59 4.47 -9.93
C GLU A 110 -11.98 4.10 -10.45
N ASP A 111 -13.01 4.71 -9.86
CA ASP A 111 -14.34 4.72 -10.48
C ASP A 111 -14.17 5.37 -11.87
N GLN A 112 -14.46 4.61 -12.94
CA GLN A 112 -14.19 4.94 -14.36
C GLN A 112 -14.88 6.22 -14.91
N ASP A 113 -15.37 7.12 -14.05
CA ASP A 113 -16.15 8.30 -14.42
C ASP A 113 -15.47 9.65 -14.09
N SER A 114 -14.19 9.66 -13.68
CA SER A 114 -13.51 10.89 -13.19
C SER A 114 -12.38 11.41 -14.09
N ALA A 115 -12.23 10.92 -15.33
CA ALA A 115 -11.16 11.32 -16.24
C ALA A 115 -11.46 12.60 -17.08
N GLU A 116 -12.54 13.32 -16.80
CA GLU A 116 -12.80 14.64 -17.38
C GLU A 116 -13.02 15.64 -16.25
N GLN A 117 -12.32 16.79 -16.30
CA GLN A 117 -12.40 17.93 -15.37
C GLN A 117 -11.40 17.91 -14.19
N ALA A 118 -10.11 17.82 -14.50
CA ALA A 118 -9.04 18.33 -13.63
C ALA A 118 -8.26 19.49 -14.29
N GLU A 119 -8.89 20.23 -15.22
CA GLU A 119 -8.38 21.48 -15.78
C GLU A 119 -9.45 22.57 -15.68
N ASP A 120 -9.74 23.07 -14.48
CA ASP A 120 -10.19 24.47 -14.29
C ASP A 120 -10.30 24.82 -12.81
N ILE A 121 -9.18 25.14 -12.16
CA ILE A 121 -9.21 25.96 -10.94
C ILE A 121 -7.98 26.88 -10.99
N GLU A 122 -8.10 27.98 -11.75
CA GLU A 122 -7.29 29.18 -11.49
C GLU A 122 -7.81 29.84 -10.20
N PRO A 123 -6.95 30.13 -9.19
CA PRO A 123 -7.35 30.96 -8.07
C PRO A 123 -7.23 32.45 -8.45
N GLU A 124 -8.36 33.07 -8.79
CA GLU A 124 -8.44 34.54 -8.83
C GLU A 124 -8.18 35.11 -7.44
N THR A 125 -7.13 35.93 -7.33
CA THR A 125 -6.80 36.68 -6.11
C THR A 125 -7.32 38.10 -6.25
N GLU A 126 -8.60 38.29 -5.93
CA GLU A 126 -9.15 39.63 -5.68
C GLU A 126 -8.54 40.18 -4.37
N THR A 127 -7.72 41.22 -4.47
CA THR A 127 -7.34 42.05 -3.32
C THR A 127 -8.11 43.37 -3.41
N GLU A 128 -9.27 43.37 -2.78
CA GLU A 128 -10.07 44.53 -2.44
C GLU A 128 -9.31 45.36 -1.38
N THR A 129 -8.82 46.54 -1.75
CA THR A 129 -8.31 47.54 -0.78
C THR A 129 -9.21 48.77 -0.86
N ASP A 130 -10.25 48.76 -0.03
CA ASP A 130 -11.08 49.92 0.27
C ASP A 130 -10.62 50.49 1.62
N GLU A 131 -9.72 51.48 1.59
CA GLU A 131 -9.42 52.32 2.77
C GLU A 131 -9.77 53.77 2.46
N GLN A 132 -11.07 54.04 2.58
CA GLN A 132 -11.63 55.37 2.58
C GLN A 132 -11.27 56.10 3.89
N LYS A 133 -10.82 57.37 3.76
CA LYS A 133 -11.52 58.55 4.29
C LYS A 133 -10.63 59.58 5.03
N ARG A 134 -10.46 60.73 4.34
CA ARG A 134 -10.36 62.12 4.85
C ARG A 134 -9.03 62.47 5.57
N THR A 135 -8.44 63.65 5.41
CA THR A 135 -8.99 65.02 5.41
C THR A 135 -7.98 66.03 4.83
N ASP A 136 -8.53 67.11 4.27
CA ASP A 136 -8.03 68.49 4.23
C ASP A 136 -6.79 68.83 3.37
N ARG A 137 -6.81 69.73 2.37
CA ARG A 137 -7.24 71.14 2.26
C ARG A 137 -6.00 72.06 2.19
N GLU A 138 -5.97 72.85 1.12
CA GLU A 138 -5.26 74.14 0.94
C GLU A 138 -3.75 74.20 0.62
N SER A 139 -3.48 74.95 -0.48
CA SER A 139 -2.26 75.72 -0.85
C SER A 139 -1.11 74.90 -1.43
N GLU A 140 -0.51 75.22 -2.58
CA GLU A 140 -0.30 76.51 -3.29
C GLU A 140 -0.46 76.39 -4.81
#